data_AF-A0A1I2RT54-F1
#
_entry.id   AF-A0A1I2RT54-F1
#
_cell.length_a   1.000
_cell.length_b   1.000
_cell.length_c   1.000
_cell.angle_alpha   90.00
_cell.angle_beta   90.00
_cell.angle_gamma   90.00
#
_symmetry.space_group_name_H-M   'P 1'
#
loop_
_entity.id
_entity.type
_entity.pdbx_description
1 polymer ?
#
loop_
_entity_poly.entity_id
_entity_poly.type
_entity_poly.pdbx_seq_one_letter_code
_entity_poly.pdbx_strand_id
1 'polypeptide(L)'
;MSTESTSESLSAVDRSVDTLFDALSDDRRRYVLTYLRESENAVRLDALAEAVVAWERGRTVETRAPTPENVAISLHHRHLPKLERTGLTERTADGVSLTERGASAAESFSAASAERPDGGNSA
;
A
#
# COMPACT_ATOMS: atom_id res chain seq x y z
N MET A 1 21.90 -36.02 17.63
CA MET A 1 21.44 -34.77 18.26
C MET A 1 21.42 -33.67 17.20
N SER A 2 20.20 -33.30 16.81
CA SER A 2 19.75 -31.95 16.40
C SER A 2 20.38 -31.26 15.19
N THR A 3 19.82 -31.50 13.99
CA THR A 3 19.90 -30.58 12.83
C THR A 3 18.55 -30.31 12.16
N GLU A 4 17.42 -30.58 12.82
CA GLU A 4 16.09 -30.37 12.23
C GLU A 4 15.54 -28.93 12.39
N SER A 5 16.25 -28.06 13.12
CA SER A 5 15.72 -26.74 13.50
C SER A 5 15.83 -25.63 12.45
N THR A 6 16.47 -25.86 11.30
CA THR A 6 16.68 -24.82 10.26
C THR A 6 15.65 -24.87 9.12
N SER A 7 14.97 -26.00 8.92
CA SER A 7 14.06 -26.17 7.77
C SER A 7 12.70 -25.48 7.99
N GLU A 8 12.19 -25.42 9.22
CA GLU A 8 10.94 -24.71 9.52
C GLU A 8 11.07 -23.18 9.31
N SER A 9 12.22 -22.60 9.66
CA SER A 9 12.45 -21.15 9.57
C SER A 9 12.39 -20.62 8.13
N LEU A 10 12.93 -21.36 7.16
CA LEU A 10 12.89 -20.94 5.74
C LEU A 10 11.48 -20.98 5.14
N SER A 11 10.66 -21.97 5.52
CA SER A 11 9.27 -22.07 5.04
C SER A 11 8.35 -20.98 5.59
N ALA A 12 8.63 -20.49 6.81
CA ALA A 12 7.87 -19.39 7.42
C ALA A 12 8.21 -18.04 6.77
N VAL A 13 9.48 -17.84 6.39
CA VAL A 13 9.93 -16.65 5.65
C VAL A 13 9.33 -16.61 4.25
N ASP A 14 9.37 -17.72 3.52
CA ASP A 14 8.81 -17.85 2.16
C ASP A 14 7.32 -17.48 2.11
N ARG A 15 6.51 -18.06 3.01
CA ARG A 15 5.09 -17.73 3.15
C ARG A 15 4.83 -16.26 3.51
N SER A 16 5.71 -15.67 4.32
CA SER A 16 5.60 -14.26 4.71
C SER A 16 5.93 -13.32 3.55
N VAL A 17 6.88 -13.69 2.69
CA VAL A 17 7.26 -12.95 1.49
C VAL A 17 6.17 -13.07 0.43
N ASP A 18 5.62 -14.27 0.19
CA ASP A 18 4.51 -14.48 -0.74
C ASP A 18 3.28 -13.65 -0.35
N THR A 19 2.93 -13.63 0.94
CA THR A 19 1.82 -12.84 1.45
C THR A 19 2.06 -11.34 1.25
N LEU A 20 3.30 -10.89 1.42
CA LEU A 20 3.69 -9.51 1.16
C LEU A 20 3.62 -9.18 -0.34
N PHE A 21 4.14 -10.05 -1.20
CA PHE A 21 4.07 -9.90 -2.65
C PHE A 21 2.63 -9.84 -3.15
N ASP A 22 1.76 -10.72 -2.66
CA ASP A 22 0.32 -10.70 -2.97
C ASP A 22 -0.34 -9.39 -2.49
N ALA A 23 0.05 -8.86 -1.32
CA ALA A 23 -0.38 -7.55 -0.87
C ALA A 23 0.17 -6.40 -1.73
N LEU A 24 1.38 -6.50 -2.30
CA LEU A 24 1.98 -5.44 -3.12
C LEU A 24 1.66 -5.57 -4.62
N SER A 25 1.05 -6.67 -5.06
CA SER A 25 0.74 -6.92 -6.47
C SER A 25 -0.27 -5.92 -7.08
N ASP A 26 -1.03 -5.20 -6.26
CA ASP A 26 -2.07 -4.26 -6.70
C ASP A 26 -1.59 -2.81 -6.61
N ASP A 27 -1.76 -2.07 -7.71
CA ASP A 27 -1.35 -0.67 -7.83
C ASP A 27 -1.93 0.22 -6.72
N ARG A 28 -3.22 0.11 -6.40
CA ARG A 28 -3.86 0.94 -5.36
C ARG A 28 -3.28 0.66 -3.98
N ARG A 29 -2.95 -0.60 -3.67
CA ARG A 29 -2.28 -0.94 -2.40
C ARG A 29 -0.89 -0.32 -2.32
N ARG A 30 -0.12 -0.37 -3.41
CA ARG A 30 1.18 0.33 -3.47
C ARG A 30 1.02 1.84 -3.28
N TYR A 31 0.04 2.47 -3.92
CA TYR A 31 -0.21 3.90 -3.73
C TYR A 31 -0.57 4.27 -2.31
N VAL A 32 -1.46 3.52 -1.68
CA VAL A 32 -1.81 3.75 -0.27
C VAL A 32 -0.57 3.68 0.60
N LEU A 33 0.27 2.65 0.44
CA LEU A 33 1.50 2.50 1.22
C LEU A 33 2.50 3.65 0.96
N THR A 34 2.66 4.07 -0.30
CA THR A 34 3.52 5.21 -0.66
C THR A 34 3.02 6.51 -0.04
N TYR A 35 1.71 6.79 -0.13
CA TYR A 35 1.12 8.01 0.43
C TYR A 35 1.23 8.06 1.95
N LEU A 36 0.94 6.94 2.61
CA LEU A 36 1.06 6.84 4.07
C LEU A 36 2.52 6.96 4.54
N ARG A 37 3.49 6.53 3.73
CA ARG A 37 4.92 6.71 4.04
C ARG A 37 5.34 8.18 3.97
N GLU A 38 4.83 8.93 3.01
CA GLU A 38 5.10 10.37 2.87
C GLU A 38 4.34 11.20 3.92
N SER A 39 3.39 10.59 4.64
CA SER A 39 2.58 11.24 5.68
C SER A 39 3.18 11.03 7.07
N GLU A 40 3.43 12.10 7.80
CA GLU A 40 3.94 12.02 9.19
C GLU A 40 2.90 11.51 10.19
N ASN A 41 1.61 11.59 9.84
CA ASN A 41 0.48 11.26 10.70
C ASN A 41 -0.51 10.34 9.99
N ALA A 42 -1.44 9.76 10.76
CA ALA A 42 -2.55 8.99 10.23
C ALA A 42 -3.38 9.82 9.24
N VAL A 43 -3.75 9.19 8.12
CA VAL A 43 -4.44 9.84 7.00
C VAL A 43 -5.89 9.40 6.94
N ARG A 44 -6.79 10.36 6.75
CA ARG A 44 -8.22 10.09 6.56
C ARG A 44 -8.49 9.32 5.26
N LEU A 45 -9.54 8.50 5.27
CA LEU A 45 -9.89 7.63 4.14
C LEU A 45 -10.24 8.41 2.86
N ASP A 46 -10.91 9.55 3.01
CA ASP A 46 -11.23 10.49 1.95
C ASP A 46 -9.96 11.07 1.31
N ALA A 47 -9.01 11.55 2.11
CA ALA A 47 -7.72 12.05 1.63
C ALA A 47 -6.91 10.96 0.90
N LEU A 48 -6.90 9.72 1.42
CA LEU A 48 -6.30 8.58 0.72
C LEU A 48 -6.97 8.31 -0.63
N ALA A 49 -8.30 8.39 -0.68
CA ALA A 49 -9.04 8.15 -1.91
C ALA A 49 -8.76 9.24 -2.95
N GLU A 50 -8.71 10.50 -2.53
CA GLU A 50 -8.35 11.63 -3.40
C GLU A 50 -6.94 11.48 -3.99
N ALA A 51 -5.95 11.15 -3.15
CA ALA A 51 -4.58 10.93 -3.60
C ALA A 51 -4.49 9.78 -4.63
N VAL A 52 -5.17 8.66 -4.36
CA VAL A 52 -5.22 7.52 -5.29
C VAL A 52 -5.91 7.91 -6.61
N VAL A 53 -7.02 8.66 -6.56
CA VAL A 53 -7.69 9.17 -7.77
C VAL A 53 -6.75 10.06 -8.59
N ALA A 54 -6.01 10.96 -7.95
CA ALA A 54 -5.06 11.84 -8.63
C ALA A 54 -3.98 11.02 -9.39
N TRP A 55 -3.41 10.00 -8.74
CA TRP A 55 -2.44 9.11 -9.39
C TRP A 55 -3.05 8.23 -10.49
N GLU A 56 -4.28 7.74 -10.33
CA GLU A 56 -4.93 6.95 -11.37
C GLU A 56 -5.28 7.79 -12.59
N ARG A 57 -5.78 9.02 -12.39
CA ARG A 57 -6.08 9.96 -13.48
C ARG A 57 -4.83 10.38 -14.25
N GLY A 58 -3.68 10.50 -13.58
CA GLY A 58 -2.40 10.78 -14.25
C GLY A 58 -1.91 9.66 -15.19
N ARG A 59 -2.49 8.45 -15.11
CA ARG A 59 -2.08 7.27 -15.89
C ARG A 59 -3.10 6.78 -16.90
N THR A 60 -4.31 7.36 -16.93
CA THR A 60 -5.38 6.89 -17.82
C THR A 60 -6.13 8.03 -18.51
N VAL A 61 -6.35 7.89 -19.82
CA VAL A 61 -7.18 8.78 -20.66
C VAL A 61 -8.62 8.24 -20.79
N GLU A 62 -8.99 7.25 -19.95
CA GLU A 62 -10.30 6.60 -20.00
C GLU A 62 -11.46 7.57 -19.68
N THR A 63 -12.56 7.44 -20.41
CA THR A 63 -13.77 8.26 -20.29
C THR A 63 -14.52 8.06 -18.97
N ARG A 64 -14.22 7.00 -18.22
CA ARG A 64 -14.78 6.74 -16.88
C ARG A 64 -13.68 6.84 -15.81
N ALA A 65 -13.21 8.06 -15.58
CA ALA A 65 -12.26 8.33 -14.51
C ALA A 65 -12.84 7.91 -13.13
N PRO A 66 -12.00 7.35 -12.24
CA PRO A 66 -12.43 7.04 -10.88
C PRO A 66 -12.83 8.32 -10.12
N THR A 67 -13.86 8.19 -9.28
CA THR A 67 -14.28 9.23 -8.32
C THR A 67 -13.71 8.93 -6.94
N PRO A 68 -13.46 9.95 -6.09
CA PRO A 68 -13.00 9.72 -4.72
C PRO A 68 -13.92 8.78 -3.94
N GLU A 69 -15.23 8.90 -4.10
CA GLU A 69 -16.21 8.02 -3.44
C GLU A 69 -16.05 6.55 -3.84
N ASN A 70 -15.94 6.25 -5.15
CA ASN A 70 -15.74 4.88 -5.63
C ASN A 70 -14.42 4.29 -5.13
N VAL A 71 -13.37 5.12 -5.07
CA VAL A 71 -12.07 4.70 -4.55
C VAL A 71 -12.14 4.49 -3.04
N ALA A 72 -12.78 5.37 -2.27
CA ALA A 72 -12.95 5.23 -0.83
C ALA A 72 -13.67 3.93 -0.46
N ILE A 73 -14.76 3.61 -1.17
CA ILE A 73 -15.49 2.34 -1.03
C ILE A 73 -14.56 1.16 -1.30
N SER A 74 -13.82 1.21 -2.42
CA SER A 74 -12.85 0.15 -2.77
C SER A 74 -11.75 0.01 -1.72
N LEU A 75 -11.20 1.12 -1.22
CA LEU A 75 -10.17 1.14 -0.19
C LEU A 75 -10.69 0.50 1.09
N HIS A 76 -11.88 0.89 1.53
CA HIS A 76 -12.50 0.38 2.74
C HIS A 76 -12.80 -1.12 2.67
N HIS A 77 -13.39 -1.61 1.58
CA HIS A 77 -13.85 -2.99 1.51
C HIS A 77 -12.83 -4.00 0.99
N ARG A 78 -11.82 -3.56 0.22
CA ARG A 78 -10.90 -4.49 -0.48
C ARG A 78 -9.44 -4.27 -0.10
N HIS A 79 -8.95 -3.04 -0.20
CA HIS A 79 -7.52 -2.78 -0.12
C HIS A 79 -7.04 -2.73 1.33
N LEU A 80 -7.66 -1.89 2.17
CA LEU A 80 -7.26 -1.72 3.56
C LEU A 80 -7.41 -3.00 4.40
N PRO A 81 -8.52 -3.77 4.31
CA PRO A 81 -8.62 -5.01 5.06
C PRO A 81 -7.51 -6.03 4.73
N LYS A 82 -7.03 -6.05 3.48
CA LYS A 82 -5.91 -6.91 3.09
C LYS A 82 -4.59 -6.41 3.65
N LEU A 83 -4.34 -5.10 3.63
CA LEU A 83 -3.14 -4.47 4.20
C LEU A 83 -3.10 -4.58 5.74
N GLU A 84 -4.25 -4.49 6.40
CA GLU A 84 -4.40 -4.69 7.85
C GLU A 84 -4.09 -6.14 8.22
N ARG A 85 -4.60 -7.12 7.46
CA ARG A 85 -4.33 -8.56 7.68
C ARG A 85 -2.87 -8.95 7.50
N THR A 86 -2.12 -8.24 6.68
CA THR A 86 -0.68 -8.46 6.51
C THR A 86 0.18 -7.65 7.48
N GLY A 87 -0.48 -6.86 8.35
CA GLY A 87 0.17 -6.01 9.33
C GLY A 87 0.97 -4.86 8.73
N LEU A 88 0.59 -4.38 7.53
CA LEU A 88 1.27 -3.27 6.85
C LEU A 88 0.65 -1.92 7.18
N THR A 89 -0.65 -1.90 7.44
CA THR A 89 -1.39 -0.70 7.85
C THR A 89 -2.20 -0.98 9.10
N GLU A 90 -2.47 0.07 9.85
CA GLU A 90 -3.43 0.05 10.95
C GLU A 90 -4.44 1.17 10.77
N ARG A 91 -5.63 0.99 11.35
CA ARG A 91 -6.67 2.01 11.39
C ARG A 91 -6.91 2.46 12.81
N THR A 92 -6.75 3.75 13.05
CA THR A 92 -6.99 4.43 14.31
C THR A 92 -8.24 5.33 14.20
N ALA A 93 -8.57 6.04 15.28
CA ALA A 93 -9.61 7.07 15.24
C ALA A 93 -9.25 8.23 14.28
N ASP A 94 -7.96 8.54 14.18
CA ASP A 94 -7.43 9.63 13.38
C ASP A 94 -7.37 9.29 11.89
N GLY A 95 -7.20 8.02 11.53
CA GLY A 95 -7.16 7.59 10.14
C GLY A 95 -6.47 6.26 9.93
N VAL A 96 -5.77 6.12 8.81
CA VAL A 96 -4.94 4.96 8.48
C VAL A 96 -3.48 5.38 8.55
N SER A 97 -2.62 4.56 9.15
CA SER A 97 -1.17 4.77 9.22
C SER A 97 -0.41 3.50 8.81
N LEU A 98 0.88 3.65 8.51
CA LEU A 98 1.78 2.51 8.37
C LEU A 98 2.17 1.98 9.74
N THR A 99 2.26 0.66 9.84
CA THR A 99 2.98 0.01 10.93
C THR A 99 4.49 0.05 10.65
N GLU A 100 5.32 -0.31 11.63
CA GLU A 100 6.76 -0.49 11.41
C GLU A 100 7.07 -1.46 10.26
N ARG A 101 6.33 -2.58 10.21
CA ARG A 101 6.43 -3.57 9.13
C ARG A 101 6.03 -2.98 7.78
N GLY A 102 4.97 -2.16 7.76
CA GLY A 102 4.51 -1.43 6.58
C GLY A 102 5.55 -0.46 6.04
N ALA A 103 6.19 0.30 6.94
CA ALA A 103 7.27 1.21 6.59
C ALA A 103 8.46 0.48 5.96
N SER A 104 8.97 -0.59 6.60
CA SER A 104 10.08 -1.37 6.04
C SER A 104 9.74 -2.03 4.70
N ALA A 105 8.51 -2.53 4.54
CA ALA A 105 8.03 -3.08 3.28
C ALA A 105 7.94 -2.01 2.19
N ALA A 106 7.44 -0.82 2.53
CA ALA A 106 7.33 0.31 1.62
C ALA A 106 8.70 0.78 1.11
N GLU A 107 9.71 0.80 1.98
CA GLU A 107 11.09 1.11 1.59
C GLU A 107 11.66 0.07 0.62
N SER A 108 11.41 -1.21 0.89
CA SER A 108 11.92 -2.32 0.08
C SER A 108 11.40 -2.30 -1.36
N PHE A 109 10.13 -1.94 -1.58
CA PHE A 109 9.59 -1.85 -2.93
C PHE A 109 9.78 -0.46 -3.57
N SER A 110 9.82 0.62 -2.78
CA SER A 110 10.06 1.97 -3.30
C SER A 110 11.46 2.10 -3.88
N ALA A 111 12.46 1.42 -3.30
CA ALA A 111 13.81 1.33 -3.87
C ALA A 111 13.81 0.69 -5.28
N ALA A 112 12.79 -0.13 -5.59
CA ALA A 112 12.64 -0.78 -6.89
C ALA A 112 11.71 -0.04 -7.88
N SER A 113 10.92 0.94 -7.41
CA SER A 113 9.90 1.67 -8.23
C SER A 113 10.21 3.16 -8.38
N ALA A 114 11.46 3.60 -8.19
CA ALA A 114 11.87 5.01 -8.18
C ALA A 114 11.79 5.75 -9.54
N GLU A 115 10.95 5.29 -10.49
CA GLU A 115 10.53 6.08 -11.64
C GLU A 115 9.17 6.72 -11.33
N ARG A 116 9.20 7.87 -10.66
CA ARG A 116 8.03 8.76 -10.56
C ARG A 116 7.73 9.29 -11.98
N PRO A 117 6.49 9.22 -12.48
CA PRO A 117 6.05 10.21 -13.44
C PRO A 117 5.88 11.52 -12.68
N ASP A 118 6.78 12.46 -12.98
CA ASP A 118 6.70 13.86 -12.58
C ASP A 118 5.33 14.41 -13.00
N GLY A 119 4.39 14.43 -12.06
CA GLY A 119 3.09 15.09 -12.21
C GLY A 119 3.19 16.59 -11.94
N GLY A 120 4.31 17.22 -12.30
CA GLY A 120 4.50 18.66 -12.27
C GLY A 120 3.94 19.28 -13.54
N ASN A 121 2.61 19.41 -13.65
CA ASN A 121 2.02 20.43 -14.52
C ASN A 121 1.48 21.56 -13.64
N SER A 122 2.40 22.43 -13.22
CA SER A 122 2.04 23.77 -12.75
C SER A 122 1.77 24.65 -13.97
N ALA A 123 0.55 25.17 -14.05
CA ALA A 123 0.17 26.24 -14.96
C ALA A 123 0.89 27.56 -14.65
#